data_AF-A0A928SF04-F1
#
_entry.id   AF-A0A928SF04-F1
#
_cell.length_a   1.000
_cell.length_b   1.000
_cell.length_c   1.000
_cell.angle_alpha   90.00
_cell.angle_beta   90.00
_cell.angle_gamma   90.00
#
_symmetry.space_group_name_H-M   'P 1'
#
loop_
_entity.id
_entity.type
_entity.pdbx_description
1 polymer ?
#
loop_
_entity_poly.entity_id
_entity_poly.type
_entity_poly.pdbx_seq_one_letter_code
_entity_poly.pdbx_strand_id
1 'polypeptide(L)'
;MLNSDFFHDLAPECATATLIARHRPQSNGIAERFVRTFKEWLANKSWSCAAELEQLITEFINEYNHRPHQGLPIPGLSPNEFANRIWLM
;
A
#
# COMPACT_ATOMS: atom_id res chain seq x y z
N MET A 1 -14.97 1.97 -17.44
CA MET A 1 -16.10 1.79 -16.50
C MET A 1 -15.71 0.59 -15.67
N LEU A 2 -15.43 0.75 -14.37
CA LEU A 2 -15.14 -0.40 -13.51
C LEU A 2 -16.48 -1.11 -13.28
N ASN A 3 -16.60 -2.37 -13.69
CA ASN A 3 -17.85 -3.13 -13.58
C ASN A 3 -18.25 -3.31 -12.11
N SER A 4 -19.54 -3.23 -11.85
CA SER A 4 -20.17 -3.48 -10.53
C SER A 4 -19.70 -4.80 -9.89
N ASP A 5 -19.38 -5.78 -10.72
CA ASP A 5 -19.04 -7.14 -10.31
C ASP A 5 -17.68 -7.21 -9.60
N PHE A 6 -16.75 -6.29 -9.90
CA PHE A 6 -15.41 -6.28 -9.30
C PHE A 6 -15.44 -5.93 -7.79
N PHE A 7 -16.39 -5.10 -7.36
CA PHE A 7 -16.47 -4.68 -5.95
C PHE A 7 -17.22 -5.70 -5.08
N HIS A 8 -18.08 -6.53 -5.69
CA HIS A 8 -18.82 -7.56 -4.99
C HIS A 8 -17.90 -8.69 -4.49
N ASP A 9 -16.85 -9.02 -5.24
CA ASP A 9 -15.95 -10.15 -4.92
C ASP A 9 -14.78 -9.81 -3.98
N LEU A 10 -14.47 -8.51 -3.79
CA LEU A 10 -13.28 -8.05 -3.05
C LEU A 10 -13.60 -7.36 -1.72
N ALA A 11 -14.87 -7.04 -1.46
CA ALA A 11 -15.29 -6.38 -0.24
C ALA A 11 -15.74 -7.44 0.79
N PRO A 12 -15.22 -7.46 2.03
CA PRO A 12 -15.93 -8.13 3.11
C PRO A 12 -17.36 -7.57 3.18
N GLU A 13 -18.32 -8.36 3.66
CA GLU A 13 -19.77 -8.07 3.60
C GLU A 13 -20.18 -6.66 4.10
N CYS A 14 -19.32 -5.96 4.83
CA CYS A 14 -19.51 -4.61 5.37
C CYS A 14 -18.65 -3.49 4.77
N ALA A 15 -17.79 -3.75 3.77
CA ALA A 15 -16.93 -2.71 3.21
C ALA A 15 -17.65 -1.82 2.19
N THR A 16 -17.52 -0.50 2.36
CA THR A 16 -18.06 0.49 1.42
C THR A 16 -16.99 0.96 0.44
N ALA A 17 -17.21 0.76 -0.86
CA ALA A 17 -16.33 1.29 -1.90
C ALA A 17 -16.53 2.81 -2.06
N THR A 18 -15.47 3.60 -1.83
CA THR A 18 -15.48 5.05 -2.09
C THR A 18 -14.68 5.35 -3.35
N LEU A 19 -15.35 5.91 -4.37
CA LEU A 19 -14.68 6.35 -5.59
C LEU A 19 -14.03 7.72 -5.38
N ILE A 20 -12.79 7.87 -5.86
CA ILE A 20 -12.13 9.19 -5.92
C ILE A 20 -12.61 9.99 -7.14
N ALA A 21 -12.64 11.31 -7.01
CA ALA A 21 -12.97 12.20 -8.12
C ALA A 21 -11.95 12.05 -9.26
N ARG A 22 -12.42 12.14 -10.51
CA ARG A 22 -11.56 12.08 -11.70
C ARG A 22 -10.50 13.18 -11.65
N HIS A 23 -9.29 12.85 -12.13
CA HIS A 23 -8.15 13.77 -12.18
C HIS A 23 -7.76 14.37 -10.83
N ARG A 24 -8.09 13.70 -9.71
CA ARG A 24 -7.67 14.10 -8.36
C ARG A 24 -6.86 13.00 -7.66
N PRO A 25 -5.63 12.71 -8.15
CA PRO A 25 -4.76 11.71 -7.52
C PRO A 25 -4.41 12.07 -6.06
N GLN A 26 -4.51 13.35 -5.69
CA GLN A 26 -4.25 13.83 -4.33
C GLN A 26 -5.21 13.20 -3.30
N SER A 27 -6.44 12.88 -3.71
CA SER A 27 -7.42 12.21 -2.84
C SER A 27 -7.02 10.78 -2.47
N ASN A 28 -6.11 10.15 -3.23
CA ASN A 28 -5.53 8.84 -2.91
C ASN A 28 -4.01 8.96 -2.64
N GLY A 29 -3.58 10.11 -2.09
CA GLY A 29 -2.17 10.47 -2.00
C GLY A 29 -1.29 9.50 -1.21
N ILE A 30 -1.86 8.71 -0.30
CA ILE A 30 -1.14 7.66 0.43
C ILE A 30 -0.76 6.52 -0.53
N ALA A 31 -1.72 5.99 -1.30
CA ALA A 31 -1.46 4.92 -2.26
C ALA A 31 -0.52 5.40 -3.38
N GLU A 32 -0.71 6.62 -3.87
CA GLU A 32 0.17 7.22 -4.88
C GLU A 32 1.62 7.35 -4.36
N ARG A 33 1.79 7.76 -3.10
CA ARG A 33 3.11 7.84 -2.45
C ARG A 33 3.72 6.45 -2.26
N PHE A 34 2.92 5.45 -1.89
CA PHE A 34 3.37 4.05 -1.80
C PHE A 34 3.92 3.57 -3.14
N VAL A 35 3.17 3.75 -4.23
CA VAL A 35 3.59 3.35 -5.58
C VAL A 35 4.88 4.06 -6.00
N ARG A 36 5.01 5.36 -5.70
CA ARG A 36 6.24 6.10 -5.97
C ARG A 36 7.43 5.50 -5.20
N THR A 37 7.30 5.29 -3.90
CA THR A 37 8.36 4.68 -3.08
C THR A 37 8.74 3.29 -3.59
N PHE A 38 7.77 2.48 -4.02
CA PHE A 38 8.04 1.17 -4.61
C PHE A 38 8.87 1.27 -5.89
N LYS A 39 8.49 2.18 -6.81
CA LYS A 39 9.23 2.41 -8.05
C LYS A 39 10.64 2.94 -7.82
N GLU A 40 10.80 3.85 -6.86
CA GLU A 40 12.11 4.37 -6.45
C GLU A 40 13.00 3.25 -5.91
N TRP A 41 12.44 2.35 -5.09
CA TRP A 41 13.15 1.18 -4.55
C TRP A 41 13.51 0.16 -5.62
N LEU A 42 12.68 -0.02 -6.65
CA LEU A 42 12.98 -0.89 -7.80
C LEU A 42 14.01 -0.29 -8.77
N ALA A 43 14.27 1.02 -8.73
CA ALA A 43 15.05 1.72 -9.76
C ALA A 43 16.48 1.19 -9.94
N ASN A 44 17.04 0.54 -8.92
CA ASN A 44 18.38 -0.05 -8.92
C ASN A 44 18.36 -1.60 -8.92
N LYS A 45 17.22 -2.23 -9.19
CA LYS A 45 17.05 -3.68 -9.21
C LYS A 45 16.73 -4.17 -10.62
N SER A 46 17.09 -5.41 -10.89
CA SER A 46 16.78 -6.09 -12.15
C SER A 46 16.19 -7.47 -11.86
N TRP A 47 15.35 -7.94 -12.77
CA TRP A 47 14.74 -9.26 -12.73
C TRP A 47 14.53 -9.77 -14.15
N SER A 48 14.56 -11.08 -14.32
CA SER A 48 14.46 -11.77 -15.62
C SER A 48 13.15 -12.52 -15.79
N CYS A 49 12.44 -12.78 -14.69
CA CYS A 49 11.16 -13.48 -14.70
C CYS A 49 10.20 -12.95 -13.63
N ALA A 50 8.93 -13.36 -13.70
CA ALA A 50 7.90 -12.94 -12.75
C ALA A 50 8.19 -13.42 -11.32
N ALA A 51 8.74 -14.62 -11.15
CA ALA A 51 9.06 -15.17 -9.83
C ALA A 51 10.12 -14.33 -9.09
N GLU A 52 11.12 -13.81 -9.80
CA GLU A 52 12.11 -12.88 -9.23
C GLU A 52 11.46 -11.56 -8.82
N LEU A 53 10.53 -11.04 -9.62
CA LEU A 53 9.78 -9.84 -9.25
C LEU A 53 8.90 -10.06 -8.02
N GLU A 54 8.26 -11.22 -7.87
CA GLU A 54 7.47 -11.57 -6.68
C GLU A 54 8.33 -11.61 -5.41
N GLN A 55 9.57 -12.11 -5.50
CA GLN A 55 10.52 -12.06 -4.39
C GLN A 55 10.89 -10.62 -4.03
N LEU A 56 11.17 -9.78 -5.02
CA LEU A 56 11.44 -8.36 -4.81
C LEU A 56 10.24 -7.62 -4.19
N ILE A 57 9.02 -7.93 -4.62
CA ILE A 57 7.80 -7.37 -4.03
C ILE A 57 7.69 -7.79 -2.55
N THR A 58 7.95 -9.06 -2.24
CA THR A 58 7.91 -9.57 -0.86
C THR A 58 8.95 -8.88 0.02
N GLU A 59 10.18 -8.73 -0.48
CA GLU A 59 11.26 -7.99 0.19
C GLU A 59 10.84 -6.53 0.45
N PHE A 60 10.33 -5.85 -0.57
CA PHE A 60 9.87 -4.47 -0.45
C PHE A 60 8.74 -4.31 0.57
N ILE A 61 7.74 -5.19 0.56
CA ILE A 61 6.61 -5.13 1.51
C ILE A 61 7.15 -5.28 2.94
N ASN A 62 8.09 -6.21 3.16
CA ASN A 62 8.69 -6.39 4.47
C ASN A 62 9.46 -5.14 4.92
N GLU A 63 10.34 -4.59 4.08
CA GLU A 63 11.09 -3.36 4.41
C GLU A 63 10.18 -2.16 4.64
N TYR A 64 9.20 -1.97 3.75
CA TYR A 64 8.24 -0.87 3.82
C TYR A 64 7.43 -0.92 5.11
N ASN A 65 7.01 -2.10 5.56
CA ASN A 65 6.22 -2.25 6.79
C ASN A 65 7.04 -2.18 8.08
N HIS A 66 8.38 -2.13 8.01
CA HIS A 66 9.25 -1.95 9.17
C HIS A 66 9.91 -0.56 9.25
N ARG A 67 9.81 0.25 8.19
CA ARG A 67 10.37 1.61 8.19
C ARG A 67 9.42 2.61 8.86
N PRO A 68 9.95 3.65 9.52
CA PRO A 68 9.12 4.71 10.07
C PRO A 68 8.41 5.50 8.96
N HIS A 69 7.13 5.82 9.15
CA HIS A 69 6.37 6.68 8.25
C HIS A 69 5.90 7.97 8.92
N GLN A 70 5.98 9.05 8.16
CA GLN A 70 5.47 10.36 8.57
C GLN A 70 3.93 10.49 8.46
N GLY A 71 3.26 9.51 7.83
CA GLY A 71 1.81 9.53 7.63
C GLY A 71 1.00 8.84 8.72
N LEU A 72 1.65 8.37 9.80
CA LEU A 72 0.97 7.69 10.90
C LEU A 72 0.63 8.67 12.04
N PRO A 73 -0.42 8.41 12.83
CA PRO A 73 -0.83 9.26 13.95
C PRO A 73 0.28 9.52 14.98
N ILE A 74 1.21 8.57 15.11
CA ILE A 74 2.38 8.68 15.99
C ILE A 74 3.62 8.81 15.09
N PRO A 75 4.30 9.98 15.10
CA PRO A 75 5.49 10.19 14.30
C PRO A 75 6.57 9.15 14.59
N GLY A 76 7.18 8.62 13.53
CA GLY A 76 8.31 7.71 13.65
C GLY A 76 7.96 6.24 13.90
N LEU A 77 6.68 5.86 13.92
CA LEU A 77 6.29 4.45 13.89
C LEU A 77 6.34 3.88 12.48
N SER A 78 6.61 2.59 12.38
CA SER A 78 6.31 1.77 11.21
C SER A 78 4.84 1.30 11.23
N PRO A 79 4.29 0.83 10.09
CA PRO A 79 2.92 0.31 10.03
C PRO A 79 2.76 -0.91 10.93
N ASN A 80 3.77 -1.80 11.00
CA ASN A 80 3.74 -2.96 11.89
C ASN A 80 3.70 -2.55 13.36
N GLU A 81 4.51 -1.57 13.77
CA GLU A 81 4.47 -1.05 15.14
C GLU A 81 3.13 -0.38 15.47
N PHE A 82 2.57 0.37 14.51
CA PHE A 82 1.26 0.97 14.69
C PHE A 82 0.16 -0.09 14.84
N ALA A 83 0.13 -1.10 13.95
CA ALA A 83 -0.83 -2.20 14.02
C ALA A 83 -0.76 -2.98 15.34
N ASN A 84 0.46 -3.24 15.83
CA ASN A 84 0.68 -3.91 17.12
C ASN A 84 0.25 -3.05 18.32
N ARG A 85 0.25 -1.72 18.19
CA ARG A 85 -0.18 -0.79 19.26
C ARG A 85 -1.67 -0.51 19.28
N ILE A 86 -2.40 -0.70 18.16
CA ILE A 86 -3.86 -0.56 18.13
C ILE A 86 -4.53 -1.55 19.10
N TRP A 87 -3.92 -2.71 19.34
CA TRP A 87 -4.43 -3.70 20.31
C TRP A 87 -4.29 -3.29 21.79
N LEU A 88 -3.63 -2.17 22.09
CA LEU A 88 -3.44 -1.66 23.46
C LEU A 88 -4.32 -0.43 23.78
N MET A 89 -5.21 0.00 22.86
CA MET A 89 -6.17 1.08 23.07
C MET A 89 -7.61 0.58 23.12
#